data_AF-A0A920N2B7-F1
#
_entry.id   AF-A0A920N2B7-F1
#
_cell.length_a   1.000
_cell.length_b   1.000
_cell.length_c   1.000
_cell.angle_alpha   90.00
_cell.angle_beta   90.00
_cell.angle_gamma   90.00
#
_symmetry.space_group_name_H-M   'P 1'
#
loop_
_entity.id
_entity.type
_entity.pdbx_description
1 polymer ?
#
loop_
_entity_poly.entity_id
_entity_poly.type
_entity_poly.pdbx_seq_one_letter_code
_entity_poly.pdbx_strand_id
1 'polypeptide(L)'
;MPSETNRHTFTVSLVLCLVCSFLVSGAAVLLRDLQEENVADSRRRNILMAAFPLELPDEGSFAEFYSSRNVAGIAEYFEEHVESFRVDLQDGETVPTPDAERDYDQVKAAKNPGREPKLDLRQNPPRDLAGIKAREDVGWVYVVRDDHEGVAVRRSFCQFGVMDCGRR
;
A
#
# COMPACT_ATOMS: atom_id res chain seq x y z
N MET A 1 22.40 -52.42 -2.07
CA MET A 1 22.45 -51.22 -2.94
C MET A 1 21.14 -51.20 -3.71
N PRO A 2 20.15 -50.35 -3.39
CA PRO A 2 18.87 -50.42 -4.07
C PRO A 2 19.05 -49.94 -5.51
N SER A 3 18.38 -50.62 -6.44
CA SER A 3 18.41 -50.31 -7.87
C SER A 3 17.65 -49.01 -8.13
N GLU A 4 18.37 -47.90 -8.25
CA GLU A 4 17.87 -46.61 -8.72
C GLU A 4 17.34 -46.76 -10.15
N THR A 5 16.07 -47.12 -10.26
CA THR A 5 15.34 -47.12 -11.52
C THR A 5 14.89 -45.69 -11.76
N ASN A 6 15.19 -45.09 -12.92
CA ASN A 6 14.76 -43.72 -13.28
C ASN A 6 13.28 -43.42 -12.92
N ARG A 7 12.41 -44.43 -13.01
CA ARG A 7 10.99 -44.38 -12.63
C ARG A 7 10.76 -44.05 -11.15
N HIS A 8 11.59 -44.54 -10.23
CA HIS A 8 11.50 -44.23 -8.80
C HIS A 8 11.84 -42.77 -8.53
N THR A 9 12.89 -42.23 -9.16
CA THR A 9 13.27 -40.82 -9.02
C THR A 9 12.17 -39.88 -9.51
N PHE A 10 11.56 -40.16 -10.66
CA PHE A 10 10.42 -39.39 -11.17
C PHE A 10 9.16 -39.50 -10.29
N THR A 11 8.92 -40.65 -9.67
CA THR A 11 7.76 -40.84 -8.79
C THR A 11 7.93 -40.09 -7.48
N VAL A 12 9.13 -40.15 -6.88
CA VAL A 12 9.43 -39.45 -5.61
C VAL A 12 9.40 -37.94 -5.80
N SER A 13 9.99 -37.42 -6.88
CA SER A 13 9.96 -35.98 -7.15
C SER A 13 8.54 -35.48 -7.38
N LEU A 14 7.70 -36.22 -8.11
CA LEU A 14 6.32 -35.83 -8.37
C LEU A 14 5.48 -35.81 -7.08
N VAL A 15 5.64 -36.80 -6.20
CA VAL A 15 4.96 -36.84 -4.89
C VAL A 15 5.43 -35.67 -4.00
N LEU A 16 6.74 -35.42 -3.94
CA LEU A 16 7.27 -34.31 -3.16
C LEU A 16 6.78 -32.95 -3.68
N CYS A 17 6.73 -32.76 -5.01
CA CYS A 17 6.20 -31.55 -5.63
C CYS A 17 4.71 -31.34 -5.30
N LEU A 18 3.90 -32.40 -5.30
CA LEU A 18 2.48 -32.31 -4.96
C LEU A 18 2.26 -31.97 -3.48
N VAL A 19 3.02 -32.58 -2.57
CA VAL A 19 2.91 -32.28 -1.14
C VAL A 19 3.40 -30.86 -0.84
N CYS A 20 4.55 -30.46 -1.38
CA CYS A 20 5.10 -29.12 -1.16
C CYS A 20 4.20 -28.01 -1.74
N SER A 21 3.61 -28.21 -2.92
CA SER A 21 2.68 -27.22 -3.49
C SER A 21 1.40 -27.07 -2.66
N PHE A 22 0.85 -28.16 -2.14
CA PHE A 22 -0.33 -28.10 -1.27
C PHE A 22 -0.04 -27.40 0.07
N LEU A 23 1.10 -27.71 0.71
CA LEU A 23 1.50 -27.09 1.98
C LEU A 23 1.72 -25.58 1.85
N VAL A 24 2.45 -25.13 0.81
CA VAL A 24 2.71 -23.71 0.58
C VAL A 24 1.43 -22.95 0.21
N SER A 25 0.59 -23.53 -0.64
CA SER A 25 -0.69 -22.92 -1.01
C SER A 25 -1.65 -22.81 0.18
N GLY A 26 -1.68 -23.82 1.06
CA GLY A 26 -2.53 -23.81 2.25
C GLY A 26 -2.13 -22.75 3.27
N ALA A 27 -0.83 -22.63 3.56
CA ALA A 27 -0.32 -21.62 4.49
C ALA A 27 -0.59 -20.19 3.98
N ALA A 28 -0.49 -19.95 2.67
CA ALA A 28 -0.70 -18.63 2.09
C ALA A 28 -2.15 -18.14 2.22
N VAL A 29 -3.14 -19.02 2.10
CA VAL A 29 -4.57 -18.64 2.17
C VAL A 29 -4.98 -18.36 3.62
N LEU A 30 -4.52 -19.16 4.58
CA LEU A 30 -4.92 -19.00 5.99
C LEU A 30 -4.42 -17.69 6.61
N LEU A 31 -3.24 -17.22 6.21
CA LEU A 31 -2.64 -16.00 6.77
C LEU A 31 -3.03 -14.73 6.01
N ARG A 32 -3.68 -14.86 4.84
CA ARG A 32 -3.96 -13.70 3.98
C ARG A 32 -4.92 -12.72 4.64
N ASP A 33 -5.98 -13.21 5.26
CA ASP A 33 -7.03 -12.35 5.83
C ASP A 33 -6.47 -11.49 6.99
N LEU A 34 -5.64 -12.09 7.86
CA LEU A 34 -4.95 -11.36 8.93
C LEU A 34 -3.92 -10.35 8.40
N GLN A 35 -3.28 -10.65 7.25
CA GLN A 35 -2.35 -9.71 6.63
C GLN A 35 -3.08 -8.50 6.04
N GLU A 36 -4.27 -8.70 5.46
CA GLU A 36 -5.06 -7.62 4.86
C GLU A 36 -5.51 -6.58 5.91
N GLU A 37 -5.97 -7.02 7.07
CA GLU A 37 -6.35 -6.13 8.19
C GLU A 37 -5.14 -5.36 8.74
N ASN A 38 -4.03 -6.05 8.99
CA ASN A 38 -2.80 -5.41 9.48
C ASN A 38 -2.21 -4.42 8.47
N VAL A 39 -2.33 -4.70 7.18
CA VAL A 39 -1.91 -3.78 6.11
C VAL A 39 -2.80 -2.55 6.07
N ALA A 40 -4.12 -2.70 6.24
CA ALA A 40 -5.03 -1.56 6.32
C ALA A 40 -4.69 -0.65 7.51
N ASP A 41 -4.45 -1.23 8.67
CA ASP A 41 -4.04 -0.48 9.85
C ASP A 41 -2.67 0.19 9.71
N SER A 42 -1.69 -0.52 9.14
CA SER A 42 -0.38 0.06 8.84
C SER A 42 -0.49 1.25 7.89
N ARG A 43 -1.37 1.19 6.89
CA ARG A 43 -1.64 2.34 6.00
C ARG A 43 -2.21 3.53 6.77
N ARG A 44 -3.20 3.30 7.63
CA ARG A 44 -3.80 4.35 8.47
C ARG A 44 -2.73 4.99 9.38
N ARG A 45 -1.86 4.19 10.02
CA ARG A 45 -0.76 4.70 10.87
C ARG A 45 0.17 5.61 10.08
N ASN A 46 0.60 5.17 8.90
CA ASN A 46 1.47 5.95 8.02
C ASN A 46 0.82 7.25 7.53
N ILE A 47 -0.51 7.28 7.40
CA ILE A 47 -1.24 8.51 7.06
C ILE A 47 -1.22 9.48 8.25
N LEU A 48 -1.51 8.99 9.45
CA LEU A 48 -1.54 9.81 10.67
C LEU A 48 -0.15 10.34 11.08
N MET A 49 0.90 9.51 11.02
CA MET A 49 2.27 9.98 11.29
C MET A 49 2.68 11.13 10.38
N ALA A 50 2.26 11.09 9.12
CA ALA A 50 2.56 12.14 8.15
C ALA A 50 1.68 13.38 8.33
N ALA A 51 0.49 13.23 8.92
CA ALA A 51 -0.38 14.35 9.26
C ALA A 51 0.12 15.10 10.50
N PHE A 52 0.63 14.36 11.50
CA PHE A 52 1.12 14.91 12.76
C PHE A 52 2.59 14.54 13.01
N PRO A 53 3.55 15.00 12.18
CA PRO A 53 4.95 14.60 12.34
C PRO A 53 5.59 15.05 13.65
N LEU A 54 5.01 16.04 14.33
CA LEU A 54 5.46 16.53 15.64
C LEU A 54 4.88 15.71 16.80
N GLU A 55 3.61 15.29 16.70
CA GLU A 55 2.93 14.52 17.76
C GLU A 55 3.14 13.01 17.61
N LEU A 56 3.40 12.55 16.38
CA LEU A 56 3.60 11.15 16.02
C LEU A 56 5.00 10.93 15.40
N PRO A 57 6.10 11.17 16.14
CA PRO A 57 7.46 10.95 15.62
C PRO A 57 7.80 9.45 15.46
N ASP A 58 7.13 8.56 16.20
CA ASP A 58 7.41 7.12 16.20
C ASP A 58 6.15 6.27 16.47
N GLU A 59 6.21 4.95 16.22
CA GLU A 59 5.05 4.06 16.43
C GLU A 59 4.60 3.98 17.90
N GLY A 60 5.47 4.28 18.86
CA GLY A 60 5.16 4.25 20.29
C GLY A 60 4.33 5.43 20.77
N SER A 61 4.46 6.58 20.11
CA SER A 61 3.73 7.82 20.43
C SER A 61 2.21 7.75 20.20
N PHE A 62 1.71 6.74 19.48
CA PHE A 62 0.28 6.55 19.24
C PHE A 62 -0.53 6.33 20.52
N ALA A 63 0.04 5.68 21.53
CA ALA A 63 -0.67 5.45 22.80
C ALA A 63 -1.01 6.78 23.50
N GLU A 64 -0.09 7.74 23.47
CA GLU A 64 -0.30 9.08 24.03
C GLU A 64 -1.25 9.90 23.15
N PHE A 65 -1.13 9.79 21.82
CA PHE A 65 -2.01 10.46 20.85
C PHE A 65 -3.49 10.07 21.01
N TYR A 66 -3.79 8.80 21.22
CA TYR A 66 -5.18 8.35 21.45
C TYR A 66 -5.68 8.70 22.85
N SER A 67 -4.80 8.66 23.85
CA SER A 67 -5.16 8.99 25.23
C SER A 67 -5.48 10.48 25.39
N SER A 68 -4.77 11.37 24.68
CA SER A 68 -5.03 12.81 24.71
C SER A 68 -6.36 13.18 24.05
N ARG A 69 -6.79 12.41 23.05
CA ARG A 69 -8.02 12.63 22.27
C ARG A 69 -9.20 11.74 22.69
N ASN A 70 -9.00 10.88 23.69
CA ASN A 70 -10.00 9.96 24.22
C ASN A 70 -10.65 9.05 23.15
N VAL A 71 -9.84 8.50 22.25
CA VAL A 71 -10.29 7.60 21.16
C VAL A 71 -9.84 6.17 21.43
N ALA A 72 -10.68 5.17 21.12
CA ALA A 72 -10.38 3.76 21.45
C ALA A 72 -9.34 3.11 20.52
N GLY A 73 -9.14 3.68 19.32
CA GLY A 73 -8.13 3.18 18.40
C GLY A 73 -8.08 3.88 17.05
N ILE A 74 -7.22 3.35 16.17
CA ILE A 74 -6.89 4.00 14.89
C ILE A 74 -8.05 4.08 13.91
N ALA A 75 -8.88 3.04 13.85
CA ALA A 75 -9.98 2.97 12.90
C ALA A 75 -11.03 4.04 13.20
N GLU A 76 -11.37 4.22 14.48
CA GLU A 76 -12.33 5.22 14.94
C GLU A 76 -11.84 6.65 14.66
N TYR A 77 -10.59 6.97 15.02
CA TYR A 77 -10.02 8.28 14.72
C TYR A 77 -10.01 8.55 13.21
N PHE A 78 -9.64 7.55 12.41
CA PHE A 78 -9.56 7.68 10.96
C PHE A 78 -10.95 7.91 10.33
N GLU A 79 -11.99 7.24 10.80
CA GLU A 79 -13.35 7.42 10.27
C GLU A 79 -13.95 8.79 10.62
N GLU A 80 -13.64 9.34 11.79
CA GLU A 80 -14.18 10.62 12.23
C GLU A 80 -13.41 11.83 11.67
N HIS A 81 -12.07 11.72 11.58
CA HIS A 81 -11.19 12.87 11.30
C HIS A 81 -10.55 12.84 9.91
N VAL A 82 -10.64 11.72 9.16
CA VAL A 82 -9.99 11.59 7.86
C VAL A 82 -11.00 11.45 6.74
N GLU A 83 -11.03 12.45 5.87
CA GLU A 83 -11.74 12.37 4.60
C GLU A 83 -10.81 11.91 3.47
N SER A 84 -11.30 10.98 2.66
CA SER A 84 -10.55 10.45 1.52
C SER A 84 -11.17 10.94 0.20
N PHE A 85 -10.33 11.51 -0.65
CA PHE A 85 -10.69 12.01 -1.98
C PHE A 85 -9.86 11.31 -3.03
N ARG A 86 -10.46 11.09 -4.20
CA ARG A 86 -9.73 10.68 -5.40
C ARG A 86 -9.51 11.91 -6.26
N VAL A 87 -8.29 12.08 -6.75
CA VAL A 87 -7.89 13.27 -7.51
C VAL A 87 -7.18 12.82 -8.79
N ASP A 88 -7.54 13.40 -9.93
CA ASP A 88 -6.76 13.25 -11.16
C ASP A 88 -5.47 14.06 -11.01
N LEU A 89 -4.35 13.38 -11.21
CA LEU A 89 -3.00 13.87 -10.94
C LEU A 89 -2.46 14.78 -12.04
N GLN A 90 -3.27 15.07 -13.06
CA GLN A 90 -2.95 16.00 -14.14
C GLN A 90 -3.55 17.38 -13.92
N ASP A 91 -4.85 17.43 -13.61
CA ASP A 91 -5.62 18.65 -13.44
C ASP A 91 -5.78 19.03 -11.95
N GLY A 92 -5.64 18.06 -11.04
CA GLY A 92 -5.89 18.26 -9.61
C GLY A 92 -7.37 18.28 -9.26
N GLU A 93 -8.25 17.88 -10.17
CA GLU A 93 -9.69 17.83 -9.94
C GLU A 93 -10.09 16.57 -9.17
N THR A 94 -11.05 16.73 -8.26
CA THR A 94 -11.62 15.61 -7.51
C THR A 94 -12.49 14.75 -8.41
N VAL A 95 -12.16 13.47 -8.51
CA VAL A 95 -12.94 12.50 -9.27
C VAL A 95 -14.04 11.93 -8.37
N PRO A 96 -15.32 11.97 -8.78
CA PRO A 96 -16.39 11.36 -8.01
C PRO A 96 -16.10 9.87 -7.79
N THR A 97 -16.31 9.39 -6.58
CA THR A 97 -16.02 8.01 -6.20
C THR A 97 -17.33 7.22 -6.15
N PRO A 98 -17.75 6.56 -7.24
CA PRO A 98 -18.86 5.62 -7.18
C PRO A 98 -18.47 4.43 -6.29
N ASP A 99 -19.44 3.79 -5.64
CA ASP A 99 -19.22 2.67 -4.70
C ASP A 99 -18.36 1.53 -5.29
N ALA A 100 -18.44 1.32 -6.61
CA ALA A 100 -17.66 0.33 -7.35
C ALA A 100 -16.14 0.61 -7.40
N GLU A 101 -15.71 1.82 -7.03
CA GLU A 101 -14.30 2.24 -7.06
C GLU A 101 -13.74 2.53 -5.65
N ARG A 102 -14.47 2.12 -4.61
CA ARG A 102 -14.00 2.20 -3.21
C ARG A 102 -12.78 1.32 -2.97
N ASP A 103 -12.67 0.20 -3.67
CA ASP A 103 -11.53 -0.72 -3.66
C ASP A 103 -10.43 -0.36 -4.69
N TYR A 104 -10.37 0.91 -5.11
CA TYR A 104 -9.37 1.37 -6.08
C TYR A 104 -7.93 1.19 -5.54
N ASP A 105 -7.21 0.24 -6.16
CA ASP A 105 -5.81 -0.03 -5.87
C ASP A 105 -4.89 0.80 -6.79
N GLN A 106 -4.39 1.89 -6.24
CA GLN A 106 -3.46 2.80 -6.91
C GLN A 106 -2.19 2.10 -7.43
N VAL A 107 -1.69 1.05 -6.74
CA VAL A 107 -0.46 0.36 -7.12
C VAL A 107 -0.71 -0.54 -8.33
N LYS A 108 -1.88 -1.19 -8.39
CA LYS A 108 -2.31 -1.93 -9.58
C LYS A 108 -2.58 -0.99 -10.75
N ALA A 109 -3.18 0.18 -10.50
CA ALA A 109 -3.43 1.18 -11.53
C ALA A 109 -2.13 1.72 -12.14
N ALA A 110 -1.10 1.96 -11.33
CA ALA A 110 0.22 2.37 -11.83
C ALA A 110 0.90 1.29 -12.70
N LYS A 111 0.69 0.00 -12.40
CA LYS A 111 1.30 -1.13 -13.11
C LYS A 111 0.56 -1.56 -14.38
N ASN A 112 -0.73 -1.29 -14.46
CA ASN A 112 -1.58 -1.63 -15.60
C ASN A 112 -2.04 -0.37 -16.35
N PRO A 113 -1.16 0.19 -17.21
CA PRO A 113 -1.48 1.30 -18.10
C PRO A 113 -2.48 0.93 -19.22
N GLY A 114 -3.26 -0.15 -19.08
CA GLY A 114 -4.14 -0.70 -20.12
C GLY A 114 -5.38 0.16 -20.42
N ARG A 115 -5.64 1.18 -19.61
CA ARG A 115 -6.24 2.43 -20.07
C ARG A 115 -5.06 3.37 -20.21
N GLU A 116 -4.72 3.75 -21.45
CA GLU A 116 -3.54 4.56 -21.76
C GLU A 116 -3.29 5.58 -20.62
N PRO A 117 -2.23 5.40 -19.81
CA PRO A 117 -1.93 6.34 -18.76
C PRO A 117 -1.67 7.62 -19.50
N LYS A 118 -2.36 8.68 -19.13
CA LYS A 118 -2.15 9.97 -19.79
C LYS A 118 -0.68 10.42 -19.62
N LEU A 119 0.11 9.78 -18.74
CA LEU A 119 1.57 9.95 -18.61
C LEU A 119 2.35 8.63 -18.42
N ASP A 120 2.80 8.02 -19.53
CA ASP A 120 3.81 6.93 -19.50
C ASP A 120 5.23 7.50 -19.43
N LEU A 121 5.87 7.41 -18.27
CA LEU A 121 7.21 7.95 -18.05
C LEU A 121 8.32 7.11 -18.71
N ARG A 122 8.03 5.88 -19.16
CA ARG A 122 8.98 5.04 -19.92
C ARG A 122 9.37 5.66 -21.25
N GLN A 123 8.45 6.44 -21.83
CA GLN A 123 8.64 7.11 -23.12
C GLN A 123 9.42 8.42 -22.96
N ASN A 124 9.56 8.95 -21.74
CA ASN A 124 10.30 10.18 -21.47
C ASN A 124 11.16 10.04 -20.19
N PRO A 125 12.30 9.33 -20.27
CA PRO A 125 13.17 9.06 -19.12
C PRO A 125 13.65 10.32 -18.36
N PRO A 126 13.94 11.46 -19.02
CA PRO A 126 14.29 12.70 -18.31
C PRO A 126 13.20 13.24 -17.36
N ARG A 127 11.93 12.87 -17.57
CA ARG A 127 10.84 13.26 -16.67
C ARG A 127 10.65 12.31 -15.49
N ASP A 128 11.28 11.12 -15.52
CA ASP A 128 11.22 10.14 -14.44
C ASP A 128 12.30 10.39 -13.38
N LEU A 129 12.15 11.49 -12.62
CA LEU A 129 13.08 11.82 -11.53
C LEU A 129 13.06 10.80 -10.38
N ALA A 130 11.96 10.07 -10.23
CA ALA A 130 11.73 9.13 -9.14
C ALA A 130 11.98 7.66 -9.52
N GLY A 131 12.29 7.36 -10.78
CA GLY A 131 12.51 6.00 -11.28
C GLY A 131 11.29 5.09 -11.21
N ILE A 132 10.08 5.65 -11.17
CA ILE A 132 8.83 4.91 -10.96
C ILE A 132 8.33 4.23 -12.25
N LYS A 133 8.86 4.62 -13.42
CA LYS A 133 8.55 4.12 -14.77
C LYS A 133 7.12 4.40 -15.24
N ALA A 134 6.13 4.20 -14.39
CA ALA A 134 4.73 4.47 -14.66
C ALA A 134 4.09 5.12 -13.43
N ARG A 135 3.11 5.97 -13.67
CA ARG A 135 2.32 6.65 -12.65
C ARG A 135 0.84 6.41 -12.96
N GLU A 136 0.04 6.23 -11.92
CA GLU A 136 -1.41 6.26 -12.02
C GLU A 136 -1.91 7.65 -12.44
N ASP A 137 -3.07 7.70 -13.09
CA ASP A 137 -3.72 8.97 -13.44
C ASP A 137 -4.56 9.50 -12.27
N VAL A 138 -5.22 8.62 -11.52
CA VAL A 138 -6.03 8.96 -10.35
C VAL A 138 -5.34 8.47 -9.08
N GLY A 139 -5.15 9.36 -8.11
CA GLY A 139 -4.54 9.04 -6.82
C GLY A 139 -5.46 9.31 -5.63
N TRP A 140 -5.18 8.65 -4.51
CA TRP A 140 -5.85 8.93 -3.23
C TRP A 140 -5.17 10.08 -2.48
N VAL A 141 -5.99 11.01 -2.01
CA VAL A 141 -5.64 12.13 -1.15
C VAL A 141 -6.44 12.02 0.14
N TYR A 142 -5.76 12.14 1.28
CA TYR A 142 -6.38 12.11 2.59
C TYR A 142 -6.29 13.50 3.20
N VAL A 143 -7.42 14.03 3.65
CA VAL A 143 -7.52 15.30 4.35
C VAL A 143 -7.84 14.96 5.79
N VAL A 144 -6.85 15.16 6.66
CA VAL A 144 -7.03 14.99 8.10
C VAL A 144 -7.45 16.34 8.67
N ARG A 145 -8.58 16.36 9.37
CA ARG A 145 -9.06 17.55 10.09
C ARG A 145 -9.00 17.25 11.57
N ASP A 146 -8.18 18.03 12.26
CA ASP A 146 -8.10 18.03 13.71
C ASP A 146 -8.37 19.45 14.19
N ASP A 147 -9.05 19.55 15.32
CA ASP A 147 -9.40 20.82 15.96
C ASP A 147 -8.17 21.52 16.56
N HIS A 148 -7.08 20.78 16.78
CA HIS A 148 -5.91 21.29 17.50
C HIS A 148 -4.83 21.96 16.67
N GLU A 149 -4.65 21.65 15.37
CA GLU A 149 -3.77 22.42 14.47
C GLU A 149 -3.83 21.89 13.02
N GLY A 150 -4.47 22.64 12.13
CA GLY A 150 -4.22 22.60 10.67
C GLY A 150 -4.80 21.41 9.88
N VAL A 151 -5.24 21.71 8.66
CA VAL A 151 -5.66 20.69 7.68
C VAL A 151 -4.41 20.03 7.11
N ALA A 152 -4.15 18.77 7.45
CA ALA A 152 -3.05 18.01 6.88
C ALA A 152 -3.52 17.25 5.63
N VAL A 153 -2.98 17.62 4.46
CA VAL A 153 -3.29 16.97 3.19
C VAL A 153 -2.17 16.01 2.82
N ARG A 154 -2.46 14.71 2.84
CA ARG A 154 -1.50 13.67 2.43
C ARG A 154 -1.90 13.08 1.09
N ARG A 155 -1.01 13.20 0.12
CA ARG A 155 -1.03 12.38 -1.10
C ARG A 155 -0.35 11.04 -0.82
N SER A 156 -0.92 9.95 -1.31
CA SER A 156 -0.23 8.66 -1.29
C SER A 156 1.04 8.74 -2.14
N PHE A 157 2.21 8.87 -1.51
CA PHE A 157 3.48 8.85 -2.22
C PHE A 157 3.90 7.40 -2.44
N CYS A 158 3.97 6.96 -3.70
CA CYS A 158 4.49 5.64 -4.02
C CYS A 158 6.02 5.70 -3.94
N GLN A 159 6.58 5.39 -2.77
CA GLN A 159 8.02 5.38 -2.56
C GLN A 159 8.62 4.11 -3.20
N PHE A 160 9.48 4.30 -4.20
CA PHE A 160 10.38 3.24 -4.64
C PHE A 160 11.36 2.96 -3.50
N GLY A 161 11.54 1.68 -3.16
CA GLY A 161 12.46 1.25 -2.11
C GLY A 161 13.85 1.84 -2.32
N VAL A 162 14.36 2.49 -1.28
CA VAL A 162 15.77 2.69 -0.92
C VAL A 162 16.75 2.61 -2.09
N MET A 163 16.94 3.71 -2.81
CA MET A 163 18.22 3.99 -3.46
C MET A 163 18.77 5.27 -2.85
N ASP A 164 19.67 5.05 -1.90
CA ASP A 164 20.78 5.92 -1.48
C ASP A 164 20.67 7.36 -2.01
N CYS A 165 19.93 8.19 -1.26
CA CYS A 165 19.95 9.62 -1.44
C CYS A 165 21.34 10.09 -0.98
N GLY A 166 22.27 10.10 -1.92
CA GLY A 166 23.66 10.50 -1.76
C GLY A 166 23.76 11.75 -0.90
N ARG A 167 24.27 11.53 0.31
CA ARG A 167 24.93 12.51 1.16
C ARG A 167 25.89 13.31 0.26
N ARG A 168 25.71 14.62 0.21
CA ARG A 168 26.82 15.53 -0.13
C ARG A 168 27.90 15.42 0.94
#